data_AF-A0A4Z2GHY8-F1
#
_entry.id   AF-A0A4Z2GHY8-F1
#
_cell.length_a   1.000
_cell.length_b   1.000
_cell.length_c   1.000
_cell.angle_alpha   90.00
_cell.angle_beta   90.00
_cell.angle_gamma   90.00
#
_symmetry.space_group_name_H-M   'P 1'
#
loop_
_entity.id
_entity.type
_entity.pdbx_description
1 polymer ?
#
loop_
_entity_poly.entity_id
_entity_poly.type
_entity_poly.pdbx_seq_one_letter_code
_entity_poly.pdbx_strand_id
1 'polypeptide(L)'
;MEILKTYLTKAHNQGESNIPWGSLKYLIGEVMYGGRAIDSFDRRILTVYMDEYLGDFLFYTFRQFHFFSNKDVDYKIPSTGSGSKKEYVDEIETLPLANTPEVMGLHSNAEIGYYTQAAKDMWTHLIDLQPQTGESSGSIGRDEFISQVAQDIQNKLPTLFDMDVICKRFGTDISPTSVVLLQELERFNKLVVRMQRSLAELQRVRRRG
;
A
#
# COMPACT_ATOMS: atom_id res chain seq x y z
N MET A 1 -27.96 2.83 -1.84
CA MET A 1 -28.79 1.75 -1.25
C MET A 1 -30.16 1.59 -1.91
N GLU A 2 -30.59 2.47 -2.83
CA GLU A 2 -31.88 2.27 -3.53
C GLU A 2 -31.83 1.12 -4.54
N ILE A 3 -30.71 0.94 -5.25
CA ILE A 3 -30.63 -0.07 -6.31
C ILE A 3 -30.79 -1.50 -5.77
N LEU A 4 -30.13 -1.84 -4.66
CA LEU A 4 -30.29 -3.12 -3.98
C LEU A 4 -31.75 -3.35 -3.56
N LYS A 5 -32.40 -2.33 -3.00
CA LYS A 5 -33.83 -2.37 -2.65
C LYS A 5 -34.70 -2.62 -3.89
N THR A 6 -34.47 -1.90 -4.99
CA THR A 6 -35.23 -2.07 -6.23
C THR A 6 -35.09 -3.48 -6.81
N TYR A 7 -33.87 -4.03 -6.87
CA TYR A 7 -33.64 -5.38 -7.38
C TYR A 7 -34.25 -6.46 -6.48
N LEU A 8 -34.06 -6.35 -5.16
CA LEU A 8 -34.59 -7.33 -4.20
C LEU A 8 -36.12 -7.26 -4.09
N THR A 9 -36.71 -6.07 -4.07
CA THR A 9 -38.17 -5.91 -4.07
C THR A 9 -38.79 -6.40 -5.39
N LYS A 10 -38.11 -6.17 -6.52
CA LYS A 10 -38.56 -6.69 -7.82
C LYS A 10 -38.52 -8.23 -7.85
N ALA A 11 -37.42 -8.84 -7.41
CA ALA A 11 -37.29 -10.29 -7.33
C ALA A 11 -38.38 -10.90 -6.41
N HIS A 12 -38.61 -10.29 -5.24
CA HIS A 12 -39.66 -10.69 -4.31
C HIS A 12 -41.06 -10.61 -4.94
N ASN A 13 -41.37 -9.49 -5.60
CA ASN A 13 -42.67 -9.29 -6.27
C ASN A 13 -42.88 -10.22 -7.46
N GLN A 14 -41.80 -10.66 -8.11
CA GLN A 14 -41.83 -11.61 -9.23
C GLN A 14 -41.87 -13.07 -8.78
N GLY A 15 -41.78 -13.34 -7.48
CA GLY A 15 -41.77 -14.70 -6.94
C GLY A 15 -40.51 -15.49 -7.29
N GLU A 16 -39.43 -14.81 -7.69
CA GLU A 16 -38.15 -15.46 -7.92
C GLU A 16 -37.54 -15.88 -6.59
N SER A 17 -37.32 -17.18 -6.42
CA SER A 17 -36.70 -17.74 -5.21
C SER A 17 -35.19 -17.55 -5.17
N ASN A 18 -34.57 -17.26 -6.32
CA ASN A 18 -33.13 -17.14 -6.46
C ASN A 18 -32.69 -15.69 -6.59
N ILE A 19 -31.69 -15.28 -5.81
CA ILE A 19 -31.16 -13.93 -5.84
C ILE A 19 -30.15 -13.84 -7.01
N PRO A 20 -30.25 -12.83 -7.90
CA PRO A 20 -29.33 -12.68 -9.03
C PRO A 20 -27.97 -12.12 -8.58
N TRP A 21 -27.19 -12.94 -7.87
CA TRP A 21 -25.89 -12.55 -7.32
C TRP A 21 -24.91 -12.07 -8.39
N GLY A 22 -24.89 -12.69 -9.58
CA GLY A 22 -24.00 -12.26 -10.66
C GLY A 22 -24.23 -10.80 -11.06
N SER A 23 -25.50 -10.40 -11.22
CA SER A 23 -25.87 -9.02 -11.55
C SER A 23 -25.56 -8.05 -10.40
N LEU A 24 -25.79 -8.46 -9.15
CA LEU A 24 -25.50 -7.65 -7.97
C LEU A 24 -24.00 -7.45 -7.77
N LYS A 25 -23.20 -8.52 -7.90
CA LYS A 25 -21.73 -8.48 -7.81
C LYS A 25 -21.14 -7.60 -8.90
N TYR A 26 -21.62 -7.72 -10.14
CA TYR A 26 -21.18 -6.86 -11.24
C TYR A 26 -21.54 -5.38 -10.98
N LEU A 27 -22.77 -5.10 -10.56
CA LEU A 27 -23.19 -3.74 -10.27
C LEU A 27 -22.35 -3.10 -9.14
N ILE A 28 -22.13 -3.83 -8.06
CA ILE A 28 -21.39 -3.30 -6.90
C ILE A 28 -19.89 -3.22 -7.25
N GLY A 29 -19.29 -4.34 -7.67
CA GLY A 29 -17.87 -4.45 -7.96
C GLY A 29 -17.40 -3.56 -9.11
N GLU A 30 -18.04 -3.67 -10.28
CA GLU A 30 -17.58 -2.97 -11.50
C GLU A 30 -18.21 -1.59 -11.67
N VAL A 31 -19.52 -1.44 -11.46
CA VAL A 31 -20.22 -0.18 -11.76
C VAL A 31 -20.07 0.85 -10.63
N MET A 32 -20.25 0.44 -9.37
CA MET A 32 -20.20 1.37 -8.22
C MET A 32 -18.77 1.61 -7.73
N TYR A 33 -17.97 0.55 -7.57
CA TYR A 33 -16.60 0.64 -7.05
C TYR A 33 -15.52 0.54 -8.13
N GLY A 34 -15.81 -0.05 -9.30
CA GLY A 34 -14.80 -0.29 -10.34
C GLY A 34 -14.27 0.98 -11.01
N GLY A 35 -15.04 2.08 -10.99
CA GLY A 35 -14.55 3.40 -11.39
C GLY A 35 -13.58 4.05 -10.39
N ARG A 36 -13.50 3.53 -9.16
CA ARG A 36 -12.56 4.01 -8.12
C ARG A 36 -11.29 3.16 -8.07
N ALA A 37 -11.38 1.89 -8.46
CA ALA A 37 -10.23 1.01 -8.63
C ALA A 37 -9.59 1.23 -10.01
N ILE A 38 -8.42 1.86 -10.00
CA ILE A 38 -7.66 2.15 -11.22
C ILE A 38 -6.83 0.94 -11.62
N ASP A 39 -6.23 0.25 -10.65
CA ASP A 39 -5.34 -0.86 -10.90
C ASP A 39 -6.07 -2.22 -11.02
N SER A 40 -5.48 -3.11 -11.80
CA SER A 40 -6.00 -4.46 -12.03
C SER A 40 -5.97 -5.34 -10.77
N PHE A 41 -5.01 -5.13 -9.88
CA PHE A 41 -4.96 -5.87 -8.61
C PHE A 41 -6.07 -5.41 -7.66
N ASP A 42 -6.35 -4.11 -7.60
CA ASP A 42 -7.46 -3.58 -6.80
C ASP A 42 -8.80 -4.13 -7.26
N ARG A 43 -9.03 -4.22 -8.59
CA ARG A 43 -10.24 -4.85 -9.15
C ARG A 43 -10.33 -6.33 -8.82
N ARG A 44 -9.21 -7.05 -8.85
CA ARG A 44 -9.16 -8.46 -8.46
C ARG A 44 -9.55 -8.63 -7.00
N ILE A 45 -9.01 -7.79 -6.11
CA ILE A 45 -9.35 -7.80 -4.69
C ILE A 45 -10.85 -7.54 -4.49
N LEU A 46 -11.39 -6.50 -5.12
CA LEU A 46 -12.84 -6.19 -5.07
C LEU A 46 -13.70 -7.37 -5.51
N THR A 47 -13.33 -8.04 -6.61
CA THR A 47 -14.05 -9.22 -7.10
C THR A 47 -14.04 -10.35 -6.07
N VAL A 48 -12.89 -10.62 -5.45
CA VAL A 48 -12.76 -11.64 -4.39
C VAL A 48 -13.63 -11.27 -3.18
N TYR A 49 -13.65 -10.02 -2.75
CA TYR A 49 -14.56 -9.55 -1.68
C TYR A 49 -16.03 -9.76 -2.07
N MET A 50 -16.41 -9.46 -3.31
CA MET A 50 -17.78 -9.68 -3.78
C MET A 50 -18.15 -11.18 -3.77
N ASP A 51 -17.22 -12.06 -4.09
CA ASP A 51 -17.47 -13.51 -4.09
C ASP A 51 -17.52 -14.12 -2.69
N GLU A 52 -16.69 -13.64 -1.76
CA GLU A 52 -16.60 -14.14 -0.39
C GLU A 52 -17.78 -13.67 0.49
N TYR A 53 -18.31 -12.46 0.25
CA TYR A 53 -19.34 -11.86 1.09
C TYR A 53 -20.75 -11.81 0.48
N LEU A 54 -20.92 -12.16 -0.80
CA LEU A 54 -22.23 -12.18 -1.46
C LEU A 54 -22.51 -13.57 -2.07
N GLY A 55 -23.50 -14.26 -1.54
CA GLY A 55 -23.98 -15.53 -2.09
C GLY A 55 -25.07 -16.18 -1.24
N ASP A 56 -25.68 -17.24 -1.77
CA ASP A 56 -26.77 -17.96 -1.08
C ASP A 56 -26.31 -18.60 0.23
N PHE A 57 -25.01 -18.85 0.37
CA PHE A 57 -24.42 -19.40 1.59
C PHE A 57 -24.69 -18.56 2.84
N LEU A 58 -24.96 -17.25 2.69
CA LEU A 58 -25.34 -16.36 3.80
C LEU A 58 -26.62 -16.82 4.50
N PHE A 59 -27.50 -17.52 3.80
CA PHE A 59 -28.81 -17.95 4.29
C PHE A 59 -28.85 -19.43 4.70
N TYR A 60 -27.73 -20.15 4.60
CA TYR A 60 -27.70 -21.58 4.94
C TYR A 60 -27.81 -21.80 6.45
N THR A 61 -28.90 -22.45 6.87
CA THR A 61 -29.16 -22.75 8.29
C THR A 61 -28.26 -23.85 8.84
N PHE A 62 -27.76 -24.75 7.99
CA PHE A 62 -26.89 -25.87 8.40
C PHE A 62 -25.42 -25.47 8.61
N ARG A 63 -24.98 -24.36 8.02
CA ARG A 63 -23.64 -23.81 8.18
C ARG A 63 -23.76 -22.29 8.23
N GLN A 64 -23.81 -21.75 9.44
CA GLN A 64 -23.85 -20.31 9.65
C GLN A 64 -22.61 -19.66 9.02
N PHE A 65 -22.83 -18.57 8.29
CA PHE A 65 -21.73 -17.78 7.76
C PHE A 65 -21.14 -16.89 8.86
N HIS A 66 -19.82 -16.94 8.98
CA HIS A 66 -19.04 -16.09 9.86
C HIS A 66 -18.13 -15.24 8.97
N PHE A 67 -18.16 -13.92 9.14
CA PHE A 67 -17.25 -13.00 8.46
C PHE A 67 -15.80 -13.23 8.87
N PHE A 68 -15.60 -13.56 10.16
CA PHE A 68 -14.32 -13.96 10.72
C PHE A 68 -14.58 -14.70 12.03
N SER A 69 -13.83 -15.77 12.30
CA SER A 69 -13.96 -16.53 13.55
C SER A 69 -12.58 -16.97 14.02
N ASN A 70 -12.24 -16.59 15.25
CA ASN A 70 -11.04 -17.03 15.97
C ASN A 70 -11.43 -17.33 17.42
N LYS A 71 -10.47 -17.78 18.24
CA LYS A 71 -10.67 -18.11 19.66
C LYS A 71 -11.21 -16.94 20.47
N ASP A 72 -10.88 -15.71 20.06
CA ASP A 72 -11.17 -14.49 20.82
C ASP A 72 -12.39 -13.73 20.27
N VAL A 73 -12.70 -13.85 18.98
CA VAL A 73 -13.75 -13.06 18.33
C VAL A 73 -14.48 -13.88 17.28
N ASP A 74 -15.81 -13.76 17.26
CA ASP A 74 -16.68 -14.40 16.29
C ASP A 74 -17.63 -13.37 15.66
N TYR A 75 -17.32 -12.97 14.42
CA TYR A 75 -18.14 -12.05 13.64
C TYR A 75 -19.15 -12.85 12.81
N LYS A 76 -20.39 -12.90 13.27
CA LYS A 76 -21.48 -13.63 12.61
C LYS A 76 -22.62 -12.69 12.24
N ILE A 77 -23.48 -13.16 11.34
CA ILE A 77 -24.75 -12.48 11.07
C ILE A 77 -25.71 -12.77 12.23
N PRO A 78 -26.26 -11.74 12.91
CA PRO A 78 -27.23 -11.95 13.98
C PRO A 78 -28.49 -12.65 13.47
N SER A 79 -29.01 -13.60 14.25
CA SER A 79 -30.19 -14.38 13.88
C SER A 79 -31.39 -13.46 13.64
N THR A 80 -32.08 -13.64 12.52
CA THR A 80 -33.21 -12.84 12.03
C THR A 80 -34.51 -13.04 12.83
N GLY A 81 -34.42 -13.17 14.17
CA GLY A 81 -35.55 -13.54 15.03
C GLY A 81 -36.61 -12.45 15.16
N SER A 82 -36.21 -11.17 15.14
CA SER A 82 -37.14 -10.05 15.39
C SER A 82 -37.08 -8.92 14.37
N GLY A 83 -36.05 -8.88 13.51
CA GLY A 83 -35.88 -7.83 12.49
C GLY A 83 -35.78 -6.40 13.05
N SER A 84 -35.62 -6.26 14.37
CA SER A 84 -35.56 -4.96 15.03
C SER A 84 -34.17 -4.38 14.88
N LYS A 85 -34.09 -3.14 14.38
CA LYS A 85 -32.82 -2.39 14.27
C LYS A 85 -32.02 -2.40 15.58
N LYS A 86 -32.71 -2.39 16.72
CA LYS A 86 -32.09 -2.34 18.05
C LYS A 86 -31.23 -3.58 18.33
N GLU A 87 -31.69 -4.77 17.96
CA GLU A 87 -30.93 -6.01 18.16
C GLU A 87 -29.63 -6.04 17.36
N TYR A 88 -29.64 -5.52 16.13
CA TYR A 88 -28.42 -5.39 15.34
C TYR A 88 -27.43 -4.38 15.93
N VAL A 89 -27.93 -3.28 16.50
CA VAL A 89 -27.08 -2.28 17.16
C VAL A 89 -26.48 -2.84 18.43
N ASP A 90 -27.30 -3.49 19.26
CA ASP A 90 -26.87 -4.09 20.52
C ASP A 90 -25.78 -5.15 20.25
N GLU A 91 -25.90 -5.99 19.20
CA GLU A 91 -24.84 -6.95 18.84
C GLU A 91 -23.56 -6.24 18.36
N ILE A 92 -23.66 -5.17 17.56
CA ILE A 92 -22.49 -4.40 17.11
C ILE A 92 -21.73 -3.80 18.30
N GLU A 93 -22.45 -3.34 19.33
CA GLU A 93 -21.86 -2.80 20.55
C GLU A 93 -21.12 -3.85 21.39
N THR A 94 -21.43 -5.14 21.22
CA THR A 94 -20.68 -6.23 21.88
C THR A 94 -19.35 -6.55 21.21
N LEU A 95 -19.14 -6.11 19.97
CA LEU A 95 -17.92 -6.41 19.21
C LEU A 95 -16.73 -5.58 19.73
N PRO A 96 -15.50 -6.13 19.65
CA PRO A 96 -14.32 -5.42 20.10
C PRO A 96 -14.04 -4.16 19.27
N LEU A 97 -13.63 -3.08 19.95
CA LEU A 97 -13.24 -1.81 19.31
C LEU A 97 -11.94 -1.92 18.50
N ALA A 98 -11.04 -2.81 18.92
CA ALA A 98 -9.78 -3.07 18.24
C ALA A 98 -9.88 -4.39 17.48
N ASN A 99 -9.73 -4.32 16.15
CA ASN A 99 -9.79 -5.47 15.27
C ASN A 99 -8.38 -5.89 14.87
N THR A 100 -8.12 -7.19 14.81
CA THR A 100 -6.86 -7.72 14.28
C THR A 100 -6.84 -7.62 12.74
N PRO A 101 -5.67 -7.57 12.10
CA PRO A 101 -5.58 -7.52 10.64
C PRO A 101 -6.25 -8.71 9.95
N GLU A 102 -6.33 -9.85 10.64
CA GLU A 102 -6.95 -11.09 10.16
C GLU A 102 -8.45 -10.91 9.86
N VAL A 103 -9.13 -10.04 10.60
CA VAL A 103 -10.55 -9.69 10.34
C VAL A 103 -10.73 -9.08 8.95
N MET A 104 -9.70 -8.40 8.44
CA MET A 104 -9.70 -7.80 7.11
C MET A 104 -9.13 -8.73 6.03
N GLY A 105 -8.82 -9.99 6.36
CA GLY A 105 -8.19 -10.95 5.44
C GLY A 105 -6.69 -10.74 5.27
N LEU A 106 -6.05 -9.99 6.17
CA LEU A 106 -4.60 -9.75 6.17
C LEU A 106 -3.87 -10.70 7.12
N HIS A 107 -2.61 -10.97 6.84
CA HIS A 107 -1.75 -11.72 7.75
C HIS A 107 -1.43 -10.88 9.01
N SER A 108 -1.33 -11.51 10.18
CA SER A 108 -1.02 -10.87 11.47
C SER A 108 0.22 -9.94 11.42
N ASN A 109 1.27 -10.33 10.69
CA ASN A 109 2.44 -9.49 10.41
C ASN A 109 2.16 -8.10 9.81
N ALA A 110 1.00 -7.86 9.20
CA ALA A 110 0.63 -6.54 8.68
C ALA A 110 0.62 -5.47 9.79
N GLU A 111 0.28 -5.88 11.01
CA GLU A 111 0.28 -5.01 12.20
C GLU A 111 1.68 -4.53 12.56
N ILE A 112 2.68 -5.42 12.47
CA ILE A 112 4.08 -5.11 12.77
C ILE A 112 4.60 -4.02 11.84
N GLY A 113 4.29 -4.14 10.54
CA GLY A 113 4.68 -3.14 9.55
C GLY A 113 4.07 -1.77 9.86
N TYR A 114 2.77 -1.74 10.15
CA TYR A 114 2.04 -0.52 10.51
C TYR A 114 2.63 0.16 11.76
N TYR A 115 2.81 -0.58 12.85
CA TYR A 115 3.37 -0.01 14.08
C TYR A 115 4.82 0.44 13.93
N THR A 116 5.61 -0.28 13.13
CA THR A 116 6.99 0.12 12.84
C THR A 116 7.02 1.45 12.08
N GLN A 117 6.12 1.64 11.13
CA GLN A 117 6.02 2.88 10.37
C GLN A 117 5.51 4.03 11.25
N ALA A 118 4.45 3.82 12.01
CA ALA A 118 3.92 4.82 12.94
C ALA A 118 4.96 5.26 13.97
N ALA A 119 5.77 4.33 14.48
CA ALA A 119 6.88 4.67 15.36
C ALA A 119 7.93 5.53 14.65
N LYS A 120 8.35 5.15 13.43
CA LYS A 120 9.31 5.94 12.63
C LYS A 120 8.78 7.36 12.38
N ASP A 121 7.53 7.50 12.00
CA ASP A 121 6.90 8.80 11.75
C ASP A 121 6.90 9.66 13.02
N MET A 122 6.58 9.06 14.17
CA MET A 122 6.67 9.73 15.48
C MET A 122 8.09 10.21 15.79
N TRP A 123 9.11 9.38 15.54
CA TRP A 123 10.52 9.78 15.72
C TRP A 123 10.90 10.92 14.79
N THR A 124 10.49 10.88 13.52
CA THR A 124 10.72 11.97 12.56
C THR A 124 10.09 13.27 13.05
N HIS A 125 8.82 13.22 13.51
CA HIS A 125 8.16 14.39 14.08
C HIS A 125 8.85 14.93 15.34
N LEU A 126 9.38 14.06 16.20
CA LEU A 126 10.15 14.49 17.37
C LEU A 126 11.47 15.18 16.98
N ILE A 127 12.16 14.68 15.96
CA ILE A 127 13.38 15.31 15.43
C ILE A 127 13.05 16.67 14.81
N ASP A 128 11.93 16.78 14.08
CA ASP A 128 11.50 18.04 13.47
C ASP A 128 11.14 19.11 14.52
N LEU A 129 10.60 18.70 15.67
CA LEU A 129 10.30 19.57 16.80
C LEU A 129 11.53 19.91 17.65
N GLN A 130 12.66 19.23 17.47
CA GLN A 130 13.86 19.47 18.26
C GLN A 130 14.42 20.87 17.95
N PRO A 131 14.59 21.75 18.95
CA PRO A 131 15.15 23.08 18.73
C PRO A 131 16.58 22.96 18.20
N GLN A 132 16.84 23.57 17.04
CA GLN A 132 18.15 23.56 16.37
C GLN A 132 19.24 24.34 17.12
N THR A 133 18.92 24.93 18.27
CA THR A 133 19.79 25.81 19.08
C THR A 133 20.41 25.11 20.28
N GLY A 134 20.35 23.79 20.38
CA GLY A 134 21.07 23.05 21.41
C GLY A 134 22.56 22.98 21.09
N GLU A 135 23.38 23.83 21.72
CA GLU A 135 24.83 23.67 21.75
C GLU A 135 25.19 22.33 22.40
N SER A 136 25.26 21.26 21.61
CA SER A 136 25.92 20.02 22.01
C SER A 136 27.43 20.21 21.84
N SER A 137 28.09 20.73 22.87
CA SER A 137 29.52 21.06 22.95
C SER A 137 30.48 19.86 22.88
N GLY A 138 30.08 18.73 22.28
CA GLY A 138 30.90 17.51 22.20
C GLY A 138 30.61 16.57 21.04
N SER A 139 29.74 16.92 20.10
CA SER A 139 29.57 16.18 18.84
C SER A 139 30.30 16.90 17.73
N ILE A 140 30.85 16.15 16.76
CA ILE A 140 31.30 16.69 15.46
C ILE A 140 30.24 17.69 14.99
N GLY A 141 30.69 18.91 14.66
CA GLY A 141 29.78 19.98 14.24
C GLY A 141 28.91 19.47 13.10
N ARG A 142 27.60 19.79 13.11
CA ARG A 142 26.65 19.32 12.09
C ARG A 142 27.19 19.49 10.66
N ASP A 143 27.90 20.60 10.41
CA ASP A 143 28.54 20.89 9.13
C ASP A 143 29.77 20.01 8.82
N GLU A 144 30.57 19.66 9.82
CA GLU A 144 31.70 18.76 9.66
C GLU A 144 31.21 17.33 9.41
N PHE A 145 30.16 16.88 10.12
CA PHE A 145 29.52 15.60 9.88
C PHE A 145 28.94 15.51 8.46
N ILE A 146 28.18 16.52 8.02
CA ILE A 146 27.63 16.54 6.66
C ILE A 146 28.76 16.57 5.62
N SER A 147 29.86 17.27 5.89
CA SER A 147 31.03 17.30 4.98
C SER A 147 31.70 15.94 4.87
N GLN A 148 31.88 15.24 6.00
CA GLN A 148 32.43 13.89 6.04
C GLN A 148 31.55 12.90 5.27
N VAL A 149 30.23 12.92 5.51
CA VAL A 149 29.27 12.08 4.78
C VAL A 149 29.30 12.39 3.27
N ALA A 150 29.34 13.66 2.89
CA ALA A 150 29.43 14.05 1.48
C ALA A 150 30.72 13.55 0.82
N GLN A 151 31.85 13.59 1.53
CA GLN A 151 33.13 13.08 1.06
C GLN A 151 33.11 11.54 0.94
N ASP A 152 32.53 10.84 1.91
CA ASP A 152 32.37 9.39 1.87
C ASP A 152 31.51 8.94 0.69
N ILE A 153 30.40 9.64 0.42
CA ILE A 153 29.56 9.37 -0.74
C ILE A 153 30.36 9.60 -2.02
N GLN A 154 31.08 10.71 -2.13
CA GLN A 154 31.88 11.05 -3.31
C GLN A 154 32.96 10.01 -3.59
N ASN A 155 33.62 9.49 -2.55
CA ASN A 155 34.64 8.44 -2.67
C ASN A 155 34.07 7.09 -3.09
N LYS A 156 32.79 6.82 -2.77
CA LYS A 156 32.09 5.57 -3.14
C LYS A 156 31.40 5.66 -4.50
N LEU A 157 31.42 6.81 -5.18
CA LEU A 157 30.80 6.93 -6.50
C LEU A 157 31.58 6.08 -7.52
N PRO A 158 30.89 5.28 -8.34
CA PRO A 158 31.53 4.49 -9.37
C PRO A 158 32.14 5.37 -10.46
N THR A 159 33.21 4.87 -11.09
CA THR A 159 33.81 5.51 -12.27
C THR A 159 32.84 5.50 -13.43
N LEU A 160 32.87 6.55 -14.25
CA LEU A 160 32.05 6.63 -15.46
C LEU A 160 32.38 5.48 -16.41
N PHE A 161 31.35 4.91 -17.02
CA PHE A 161 31.50 3.91 -18.05
C PHE A 161 31.99 4.56 -19.34
N ASP A 162 33.07 4.01 -19.91
CA ASP A 162 33.54 4.43 -21.23
C ASP A 162 32.63 3.84 -22.31
N MET A 163 31.70 4.67 -22.79
CA MET A 163 30.70 4.26 -23.76
C MET A 163 31.35 3.88 -25.10
N ASP A 164 32.49 4.47 -25.47
CA ASP A 164 33.15 4.18 -26.75
C ASP A 164 33.79 2.79 -26.74
N VAL A 165 34.42 2.41 -25.62
CA VAL A 165 34.97 1.06 -25.43
C VAL A 165 33.85 0.02 -25.38
N ILE A 166 32.76 0.32 -24.70
CA ILE A 166 31.62 -0.60 -24.54
C ILE A 166 30.89 -0.78 -25.88
N CYS A 167 30.61 0.29 -26.62
CA CYS A 167 30.01 0.23 -27.95
C CYS A 167 30.87 -0.57 -28.93
N LYS A 168 32.20 -0.38 -28.93
CA LYS A 168 33.11 -1.16 -29.77
C LYS A 168 33.10 -2.65 -29.42
N ARG A 169 32.88 -3.00 -28.15
CA ARG A 169 32.82 -4.39 -27.68
C ARG A 169 31.56 -5.13 -28.14
N PHE A 170 30.46 -4.41 -28.34
CA PHE A 170 29.19 -4.97 -28.82
C PHE A 170 29.13 -5.13 -30.34
N GLY A 171 30.03 -4.50 -31.10
CA GLY A 171 30.14 -4.68 -32.54
C GLY A 171 28.90 -4.20 -33.32
N THR A 172 28.70 -4.74 -34.52
CA THR A 172 27.59 -4.39 -35.44
C THR A 172 26.30 -5.17 -35.19
N ASP A 173 26.37 -6.33 -34.53
CA ASP A 173 25.20 -7.17 -34.23
C ASP A 173 24.64 -6.82 -32.84
N ILE A 174 24.04 -5.63 -32.73
CA ILE A 174 23.51 -5.12 -31.47
C ILE A 174 22.10 -5.67 -31.26
N SER A 175 21.92 -6.53 -30.26
CA SER A 175 20.60 -7.01 -29.84
C SER A 175 19.76 -5.89 -29.20
N PRO A 176 18.42 -5.96 -29.22
CA PRO A 176 17.56 -4.98 -28.53
C PRO A 176 17.90 -4.80 -27.04
N THR A 177 18.32 -5.87 -26.36
CA THR A 177 18.76 -5.82 -24.96
C THR A 177 20.06 -5.02 -24.79
N SER A 178 20.99 -5.15 -25.75
CA SER A 178 22.24 -4.38 -25.76
C SER A 178 21.98 -2.88 -25.95
N VAL A 179 20.98 -2.51 -26.76
CA VAL A 179 20.57 -1.10 -26.91
C VAL A 179 20.03 -0.53 -25.61
N VAL A 180 19.15 -1.27 -24.91
CA VAL A 180 18.61 -0.84 -23.60
C VAL A 180 19.74 -0.68 -22.59
N LEU A 181 20.68 -1.62 -22.54
CA LEU A 181 21.85 -1.52 -21.66
C LEU A 181 22.68 -0.26 -21.95
N LEU A 182 22.96 0.04 -23.21
CA LEU A 182 23.70 1.26 -23.58
C LEU A 182 22.95 2.53 -23.16
N GLN A 183 21.62 2.57 -23.31
CA GLN A 183 20.82 3.71 -22.86
C GLN A 183 20.83 3.87 -21.33
N GLU A 184 20.72 2.76 -20.59
CA GLU A 184 20.78 2.78 -19.13
C GLU A 184 22.18 3.18 -18.62
N LEU A 185 23.26 2.74 -19.28
CA LEU A 185 24.62 3.18 -18.97
C LEU A 185 24.81 4.68 -19.25
N GLU A 186 24.25 5.20 -20.34
CA GLU A 186 24.29 6.63 -20.63
C GLU A 186 23.55 7.45 -19.55
N ARG A 187 22.36 6.99 -19.15
CA ARG A 187 21.56 7.59 -18.08
C ARG A 187 22.28 7.52 -16.73
N PHE A 188 22.91 6.38 -16.44
CA PHE A 188 23.71 6.19 -15.23
C PHE A 188 24.89 7.14 -15.19
N ASN A 189 25.65 7.28 -16.28
CA ASN A 189 26.74 8.25 -16.39
C ASN A 189 26.25 9.69 -16.16
N LYS A 190 25.11 10.07 -16.75
CA LYS A 190 24.49 11.40 -16.51
C LYS A 190 24.15 11.61 -15.03
N LEU A 191 23.61 10.58 -14.36
CA LEU A 191 23.30 10.62 -12.93
C LEU A 191 24.56 10.77 -12.08
N VAL A 192 25.62 9.98 -12.35
CA VAL A 192 26.88 10.05 -11.62
C VAL A 192 27.52 11.44 -11.76
N VAL A 193 27.56 12.00 -12.97
CA VAL A 193 28.08 13.37 -13.18
C VAL A 193 27.28 14.42 -12.40
N ARG A 194 25.94 14.30 -12.39
CA ARG A 194 25.09 15.20 -11.60
C ARG A 194 25.36 15.08 -10.10
N MET A 195 25.48 13.85 -9.58
CA MET A 195 25.81 13.61 -8.17
C MET A 195 27.18 14.18 -7.80
N GLN A 196 28.21 13.94 -8.62
CA GLN A 196 29.55 14.49 -8.40
C GLN A 196 29.53 16.02 -8.35
N ARG A 197 28.81 16.66 -9.27
CA ARG A 197 28.68 18.12 -9.31
C ARG A 197 27.96 18.65 -8.08
N SER A 198 26.81 18.08 -7.72
CA SER A 198 26.02 18.52 -6.56
C SER A 198 26.79 18.34 -5.23
N LEU A 199 27.51 17.24 -5.06
CA LEU A 199 28.35 17.01 -3.88
C LEU A 199 29.54 17.99 -3.83
N ALA A 200 30.19 18.25 -4.97
CA ALA A 200 31.27 19.23 -5.04
C ALA A 200 30.78 20.66 -4.77
N GLU A 201 29.59 21.03 -5.25
CA GLU A 201 28.96 22.32 -4.95
C GLU A 201 28.63 22.44 -3.45
N LEU A 202 28.06 21.40 -2.84
CA LEU A 202 27.76 21.36 -1.40
C LEU A 202 29.03 21.57 -0.55
N GLN A 203 30.13 20.89 -0.88
CA GLN A 203 31.41 21.07 -0.20
C GLN A 203 32.00 22.47 -0.42
N ARG A 204 31.86 23.04 -1.63
CA ARG A 204 32.38 24.39 -1.94
C ARG A 204 31.64 25.50 -1.22
N VAL A 205 30.31 25.44 -1.17
CA VAL A 205 29.48 26.42 -0.46
C VAL A 205 29.81 26.40 1.03
N ARG A 206 29.99 25.22 1.62
CA ARG A 206 30.29 25.07 3.05
C ARG A 206 31.73 25.44 3.43
N ARG A 207 32.70 25.41 2.50
CA ARG A 207 34.07 25.93 2.77
C ARG A 207 34.17 27.46 2.73
N ARG A 208 33.15 28.17 2.26
CA ARG A 208 33.14 29.63 2.08
C ARG A 208 32.32 30.39 3.12
N GLY A 209 31.47 29.71 3.89
CA GLY A 209 30.76 30.27 5.05
C GLY A 209 31.49 29.89 6.32
#